data_AF-A0A7J4V5Y5-F1
#
_entry.id   AF-A0A7J4V5Y5-F1
#
_cell.length_a   1.000
_cell.length_b   1.000
_cell.length_c   1.000
_cell.angle_alpha   90.00
_cell.angle_beta   90.00
_cell.angle_gamma   90.00
#
_symmetry.space_group_name_H-M   'P 1'
#
loop_
_entity.id
_entity.type
_entity.pdbx_description
1 polymer ?
#
loop_
_entity_poly.entity_id
_entity_poly.type
_entity_poly.pdbx_seq_one_letter_code
_entity_poly.pdbx_strand_id
1 'polypeptide(L)' 'EFTAHGEGAQGVDTSTIYTHHKATVSMKTQKPGTLYAVSLCNIHGLWESEKKLLVG' A
#
# COMPACT_ATOMS: atom_id res chain seq x y z
N GLU A 1 -2.41 0.62 6.04
CA GLU A 1 -3.74 0.24 5.55
C GLU A 1 -4.38 1.45 4.88
N PHE A 2 -5.25 1.23 3.89
CA PHE A 2 -6.02 2.29 3.23
C PHE A 2 -7.48 1.96 3.50
N THR A 3 -8.12 2.64 4.44
CA THR A 3 -9.37 2.14 5.06
C THR A 3 -10.62 2.91 4.68
N ALA A 4 -10.51 4.14 4.18
CA ALA A 4 -11.67 4.89 3.68
C ALA A 4 -11.85 4.66 2.17
N HIS A 5 -13.03 4.17 1.78
CA HIS A 5 -13.36 3.77 0.42
C HIS A 5 -14.68 4.40 -0.06
N GLY A 6 -15.07 5.56 0.49
CA GLY A 6 -16.28 6.27 0.12
C GLY A 6 -17.54 5.90 0.90
N GLU A 7 -17.48 4.91 1.79
CA GLU A 7 -18.62 4.46 2.60
C GLU A 7 -19.08 5.51 3.62
N GLY A 8 -20.40 5.71 3.76
CA GLY A 8 -20.99 6.65 4.72
C GLY A 8 -22.43 6.30 5.12
N ALA A 9 -23.03 7.10 6.01
CA ALA A 9 -24.39 6.87 6.52
C ALA A 9 -25.47 6.90 5.42
N GLN A 10 -25.19 7.57 4.30
CA GLN A 10 -26.07 7.69 3.14
C GLN A 10 -25.83 6.57 2.09
N GLY A 11 -24.88 5.67 2.31
CA GLY A 11 -24.61 4.52 1.44
C GLY A 11 -23.17 4.43 0.94
N VAL A 12 -22.99 3.66 -0.14
CA VAL A 12 -21.71 3.51 -0.84
C VAL A 12 -21.37 4.82 -1.57
N ASP A 13 -20.08 5.17 -1.61
CA ASP A 13 -19.52 6.35 -2.31
C ASP A 13 -20.04 7.73 -1.86
N THR A 14 -20.71 7.86 -0.71
CA THR A 14 -21.29 9.12 -0.24
C THR A 14 -20.40 9.95 0.69
N SER A 15 -19.36 9.37 1.30
CA SER A 15 -18.58 10.08 2.34
C SER A 15 -17.63 11.14 1.82
N THR A 16 -17.33 11.13 0.51
CA THR A 16 -16.28 11.95 -0.14
C THR A 16 -14.84 11.68 0.35
N ILE A 17 -14.65 10.72 1.27
CA ILE A 17 -13.36 10.39 1.88
C ILE A 17 -12.83 9.11 1.24
N TYR A 18 -11.69 9.23 0.55
CA TYR A 18 -11.02 8.11 -0.12
C TYR A 18 -9.53 8.11 0.22
N THR A 19 -9.02 6.99 0.71
CA THR A 19 -7.58 6.86 0.98
C THR A 19 -6.86 6.43 -0.30
N HIS A 20 -5.94 7.27 -0.79
CA HIS A 20 -5.10 6.89 -1.92
C HIS A 20 -4.16 5.74 -1.56
N HIS A 21 -3.97 4.76 -2.45
CA HIS A 21 -3.14 3.58 -2.26
C HIS A 21 -1.63 3.87 -2.37
N LYS A 22 -1.13 4.83 -1.61
CA LYS A 22 0.29 5.24 -1.60
C LYS A 22 0.84 5.23 -0.17
N ALA A 23 1.99 4.59 0.00
CA ALA A 23 2.73 4.60 1.27
C ALA A 23 4.18 5.04 1.04
N THR A 24 4.74 5.72 2.03
CA THR A 24 6.17 6.02 2.12
C THR A 24 6.68 5.39 3.40
N VAL A 25 7.76 4.64 3.32
CA VAL A 25 8.37 3.94 4.46
C VAL A 25 9.84 4.34 4.55
N SER A 26 10.30 4.59 5.77
CA SER A 26 11.71 4.87 6.07
C SER A 26 12.26 3.75 6.96
N MET A 27 13.43 3.24 6.61
CA MET A 27 14.14 2.23 7.40
C MET A 27 15.66 2.48 7.35
N LYS A 28 16.40 1.85 8.26
CA LYS A 28 17.87 1.86 8.26
C LYS A 28 18.38 0.42 8.18
N THR A 29 19.34 0.18 7.30
CA THR A 29 20.06 -1.09 7.19
C THR A 29 21.51 -0.83 6.82
N GLN A 30 22.41 -1.73 7.21
CA GLN A 30 23.81 -1.77 6.76
C GLN A 30 24.07 -2.90 5.75
N LYS A 31 23.04 -3.70 5.43
CA LYS A 31 23.16 -4.86 4.55
C LYS A 31 22.41 -4.61 3.25
N PRO A 32 22.98 -4.98 2.09
CA PRO A 32 22.22 -5.05 0.85
C PRO A 32 21.16 -6.16 0.94
N GLY A 33 20.18 -6.11 0.06
CA GLY A 33 19.11 -7.11 0.00
C GLY A 33 18.09 -6.82 -1.09
N THR A 34 16.90 -7.37 -0.93
CA THR A 34 15.75 -7.11 -1.82
C THR A 34 14.61 -6.56 -0.99
N LEU A 35 14.01 -5.46 -1.46
CA LEU A 35 12.75 -4.94 -0.94
C LEU A 35 11.61 -5.64 -1.68
N TYR A 36 10.74 -6.31 -0.94
CA TYR A 36 9.50 -6.88 -1.43
C TYR A 36 8.35 -5.97 -1.02
N ALA A 37 7.57 -5.50 -1.99
CA ALA A 37 6.34 -4.76 -1.77
C ALA A 37 5.16 -5.65 -2.16
N VAL A 38 4.24 -5.87 -1.23
CA VAL A 38 3.02 -6.66 -1.44
C VAL A 38 1.82 -5.74 -1.34
N SER A 39 0.84 -5.93 -2.21
CA SER A 39 -0.46 -5.26 -2.15
C SER A 39 -1.59 -6.27 -2.30
N LEU A 40 -2.76 -5.91 -1.79
CA LEU A 40 -3.98 -6.71 -1.88
C LEU A 40 -5.08 -5.83 -2.49
N CYS A 41 -5.60 -6.27 -3.63
CA CYS A 41 -6.86 -5.75 -4.14
C CYS A 41 -8.00 -6.66 -3.67
N ASN A 42 -9.05 -6.07 -3.11
CA ASN A 42 -10.20 -6.79 -2.54
C ASN A 42 -10.87 -7.78 -3.51
N ILE A 43 -10.80 -7.53 -4.83
CA ILE A 43 -11.37 -8.41 -5.87
C ILE A 43 -10.34 -9.05 -6.80
N HIS A 44 -9.06 -8.64 -6.76
CA HIS A 44 -8.00 -9.18 -7.62
C HIS A 44 -6.86 -9.88 -6.86
N GLY A 45 -7.04 -10.12 -5.56
CA GLY A 45 -6.07 -10.87 -4.76
C GLY A 45 -4.74 -10.14 -4.55
N LEU A 46 -3.69 -10.93 -4.32
CA LEU A 46 -2.36 -10.45 -3.95
C LEU A 46 -1.52 -10.11 -5.17
N TRP A 47 -0.73 -9.04 -5.03
CA TRP A 47 0.23 -8.57 -6.01
C TRP A 47 1.56 -8.31 -5.32
N GLU A 48 2.65 -8.53 -6.06
CA GLU A 48 4.02 -8.40 -5.58
C GLU A 48 4.85 -7.56 -6.55
N SER A 49 5.78 -6.80 -6.00
CA SER A 49 6.87 -6.14 -6.73
C SER A 49 8.15 -6.24 -5.90
N GLU A 50 9.28 -6.46 -6.56
CA GLU A 50 10.58 -6.52 -5.90
C GLU A 50 11.57 -5.49 -6.45
N LYS A 51 12.47 -5.03 -5.58
CA LYS A 51 13.57 -4.14 -5.97
C LYS A 51 14.83 -4.43 -5.18
N LYS A 52 15.95 -4.58 -5.88
CA LYS A 52 17.28 -4.70 -5.23
C LYS A 52 17.63 -3.42 -4.48
N LEU A 53 18.04 -3.59 -3.23
CA LEU A 53 18.61 -2.55 -2.38
C LEU A 53 20.12 -2.77 -2.30
N LEU A 54 20.87 -1.87 -2.93
CA LEU A 54 22.31 -1.78 -2.77
C LEU A 54 22.60 -0.82 -1.62
N VAL A 55 23.54 -1.19 -0.76
CA VAL A 55 24.11 -0.32 0.28
C VAL A 55 25.59 -0.20 -0.08
N GLY A 56 26.04 1.05 -0.27
CA GLY A 56 27.44 1.38 -0.57
C GLY A 56 28.33 1.32 0.66
#